data_AF-A0A359AYL8-F1
#
_entry.id   AF-A0A359AYL8-F1
#
_cell.length_a   1.000
_cell.length_b   1.000
_cell.length_c   1.000
_cell.angle_alpha   90.00
_cell.angle_beta   90.00
_cell.angle_gamma   90.00
#
_symmetry.space_group_name_H-M   'P 1'
#
loop_
_entity.id
_entity.type
_entity.pdbx_description
1 polymer ?
#
loop_
_entity_poly.entity_id
_entity_poly.type
_entity_poly.pdbx_seq_one_letter_code
_entity_poly.pdbx_strand_id
1 'polypeptide(L)' 'VQTQDDHRLLNSSLFYYYALKEAGVPVAMHLYPSGGHGYGLRNTGDLVNEWPYRVLNWLQDIGMTR' A
#
# COMPACT_ATOMS: atom_id res chain seq x y z
N VAL A 1 -0.46 -1.03 -0.16
CA VAL A 1 -0.96 0.34 0.09
C VAL A 1 -2.41 0.20 0.53
N GLN A 2 -2.84 0.92 1.56
CA GLN A 2 -4.21 0.91 2.09
C GLN A 2 -4.56 2.31 2.62
N THR A 3 -5.85 2.64 2.72
CA THR A 3 -6.32 3.83 3.43
C THR A 3 -7.06 3.43 4.71
N GLN A 4 -6.94 4.26 5.76
CA GLN A 4 -7.55 4.03 7.07
C GLN A 4 -9.07 4.26 7.07
N ASP A 5 -9.55 5.13 6.19
CA ASP A 5 -10.98 5.42 5.98
C ASP A 5 -11.71 4.33 5.18
N ASP A 6 -11.01 3.34 4.61
CA ASP A 6 -11.60 2.09 4.10
C ASP A 6 -11.85 1.12 5.27
N HIS A 7 -12.73 1.54 6.18
CA HIS A 7 -12.95 0.93 7.49
C HIS A 7 -13.27 -0.57 7.44
N ARG A 8 -13.97 -1.04 6.39
CA ARG A 8 -14.37 -2.44 6.26
C ARG A 8 -13.19 -3.36 5.92
N LEU A 9 -12.17 -2.82 5.24
CA LEU A 9 -11.10 -3.62 4.63
C LEU A 9 -9.72 -3.33 5.22
N LEU A 10 -9.58 -2.32 6.07
CA LEU A 10 -8.33 -1.92 6.73
C LEU A 10 -7.57 -3.12 7.33
N ASN A 11 -8.26 -4.00 8.04
CA ASN A 11 -7.64 -5.14 8.71
C ASN A 11 -7.01 -6.14 7.74
N SER A 12 -7.50 -6.24 6.50
CA SER A 12 -6.98 -7.18 5.50
C SER A 12 -5.49 -6.92 5.22
N SER A 13 -5.11 -5.65 4.99
CA SER A 13 -3.71 -5.29 4.73
C SER A 13 -2.84 -5.38 5.98
N LEU A 14 -3.37 -4.99 7.16
CA LEU A 14 -2.62 -5.05 8.42
C LEU A 14 -2.27 -6.50 8.81
N PHE A 15 -3.24 -7.42 8.72
CA PHE A 15 -3.03 -8.82 9.04
C PHE A 15 -2.12 -9.50 8.03
N TYR A 16 -2.22 -9.17 6.74
CA TYR A 16 -1.32 -9.71 5.72
C TYR A 16 0.13 -9.24 5.92
N TYR A 17 0.33 -7.95 6.22
CA TYR A 17 1.65 -7.44 6.59
C TYR A 17 2.22 -8.16 7.81
N TYR A 18 1.42 -8.33 8.86
CA TYR A 18 1.84 -9.00 10.07
C TYR A 18 2.23 -10.46 9.81
N ALA A 19 1.44 -11.20 9.02
CA ALA A 19 1.75 -12.58 8.65
C ALA A 19 3.07 -12.69 7.86
N LEU A 20 3.33 -11.78 6.91
CA LEU A 20 4.59 -11.73 6.16
C LEU A 20 5.78 -11.42 7.06
N LYS A 21 5.61 -10.50 8.01
CA LYS A 21 6.63 -10.18 9.03
C LYS A 21 6.97 -11.41 9.87
N GLU A 22 5.98 -12.13 10.39
CA GLU A 22 6.20 -13.34 11.20
C GLU A 22 6.86 -14.47 10.38
N ALA A 23 6.58 -14.53 9.07
CA ALA A 23 7.22 -15.48 8.15
C ALA A 23 8.65 -15.06 7.70
N GLY A 24 9.16 -13.91 8.14
CA GLY A 24 10.47 -13.40 7.73
C GLY A 24 10.54 -12.96 6.26
N VAL A 25 9.40 -12.70 5.62
CA VAL A 25 9.33 -12.24 4.23
C VAL A 25 9.45 -10.71 4.19
N PRO A 26 10.43 -10.14 3.48
CA PRO A 26 10.53 -8.69 3.32
C PRO A 26 9.27 -8.10 2.67
N VAL A 27 8.71 -7.05 3.27
CA VAL A 27 7.47 -6.43 2.81
C VAL A 27 7.48 -4.92 3.09
N ALA A 28 6.94 -4.13 2.15
CA ALA A 28 6.67 -2.71 2.32
C ALA A 28 5.16 -2.47 2.48
N MET A 29 4.76 -1.76 3.54
CA MET A 29 3.37 -1.33 3.76
C MET A 29 3.31 0.18 3.86
N HIS A 30 2.32 0.78 3.17
CA HIS A 30 2.00 2.20 3.23
C HIS A 30 0.53 2.33 3.61
N LEU A 31 0.25 3.06 4.69
CA LEU A 31 -1.09 3.31 5.20
C LEU A 31 -1.34 4.83 5.22
N TYR A 32 -2.37 5.27 4.52
CA TYR A 32 -2.76 6.68 4.45
C TYR A 32 -4.01 6.94 5.28
N PRO A 33 -4.21 8.16 5.83
CA PRO A 33 -5.41 8.47 6.60
C PRO A 33 -6.69 8.47 5.75
N SER A 34 -6.62 8.95 4.50
CA SER A 34 -7.77 9.10 3.60
C SER A 34 -7.50 8.65 2.16
N GLY A 35 -8.59 8.36 1.45
CA GLY A 35 -8.61 8.06 0.01
C GLY A 35 -9.72 7.09 -0.40
N GLY A 36 -10.44 6.53 0.57
CA GLY A 36 -11.58 5.64 0.38
C GLY A 36 -11.24 4.32 -0.31
N HIS A 37 -12.29 3.58 -0.66
CA HIS A 37 -12.14 2.32 -1.37
C HIS A 37 -12.01 2.53 -2.89
N GLY A 38 -11.17 1.74 -3.55
CA GLY A 38 -11.16 1.64 -5.01
C GLY A 38 -10.66 2.89 -5.75
N TYR A 39 -9.70 3.63 -5.17
CA TYR A 39 -9.15 4.85 -5.79
C TYR A 39 -8.44 4.61 -7.14
N GLY A 40 -7.87 3.42 -7.36
CA GLY A 40 -7.20 3.07 -8.61
C GLY A 40 -6.05 4.03 -8.96
N LEU A 41 -5.96 4.43 -10.23
CA LEU A 41 -5.01 5.43 -10.72
C LEU A 41 -5.63 6.82 -10.93
N ARG A 42 -6.90 7.01 -10.55
CA ARG A 42 -7.57 8.30 -10.70
C ARG A 42 -6.94 9.30 -9.75
N ASN A 43 -6.72 10.53 -10.21
CA ASN A 43 -6.39 11.62 -9.30
C ASN A 43 -7.65 11.98 -8.48
N THR A 44 -7.65 11.65 -7.20
CA THR A 44 -8.72 11.97 -6.24
C THR A 44 -8.39 13.22 -5.42
N GLY A 45 -7.16 13.74 -5.52
CA GLY A 45 -6.64 14.82 -4.69
C GLY A 45 -6.11 14.35 -3.33
N ASP A 46 -6.20 13.04 -3.04
CA ASP A 46 -5.71 12.46 -1.80
C ASP A 46 -4.24 12.05 -1.93
N LEU A 47 -3.51 12.10 -0.80
CA LEU A 47 -2.12 11.66 -0.74
C LEU A 47 -1.91 10.21 -1.20
N VAL A 48 -2.92 9.33 -1.03
CA VAL A 48 -2.83 7.94 -1.49
C VAL A 48 -2.59 7.83 -3.00
N ASN A 49 -2.91 8.86 -3.80
CA ASN A 49 -2.64 8.84 -5.25
C ASN A 49 -1.14 8.75 -5.59
N GLU A 50 -0.23 8.93 -4.64
CA GLU A 50 1.21 8.73 -4.84
C GLU A 50 1.63 7.25 -4.88
N TRP A 51 0.72 6.31 -4.57
CA TRP A 51 1.03 4.88 -4.49
C TRP A 51 1.71 4.27 -5.74
N PRO A 52 1.46 4.74 -6.99
CA PRO A 52 2.18 4.25 -8.16
C PRO A 52 3.68 4.52 -8.08
N TYR A 53 4.08 5.69 -7.54
CA TYR A 53 5.49 5.99 -7.31
C TYR A 53 6.08 5.13 -6.19
N ARG A 54 5.31 4.85 -5.14
CA ARG A 54 5.74 3.95 -4.06
C ARG A 54 6.01 2.52 -4.57
N VAL A 55 5.16 1.98 -5.45
CA VAL A 55 5.39 0.65 -6.03
C VAL A 55 6.56 0.65 -7.02
N LEU A 56 6.76 1.72 -7.81
CA LEU A 56 7.90 1.82 -8.70
C LEU A 56 9.22 1.82 -7.92
N ASN A 57 9.33 2.62 -6.86
CA ASN A 57 10.51 2.63 -6.00
C ASN A 57 10.75 1.24 -5.39
N TRP A 58 9.70 0.58 -4.90
CA TRP A 58 9.82 -0.77 -4.35
C TRP A 58 10.28 -1.79 -5.42
N LEU A 59 9.76 -1.72 -6.64
CA LEU A 59 10.18 -2.59 -7.74
C LEU A 59 11.66 -2.37 -8.10
N GLN A 60 12.15 -1.13 -8.04
CA GLN A 60 13.58 -0.83 -8.21
C GLN A 60 14.41 -1.39 -7.05
N ASP A 61 13.97 -1.21 -5.80
CA ASP A 61 14.67 -1.71 -4.60
C ASP A 61 14.86 -3.23 -4.63
N ILE A 62 13.90 -3.97 -5.18
CA ILE A 62 13.98 -5.44 -5.31
C ILE A 62 14.55 -5.90 -6.66
N GLY A 63 15.04 -4.98 -7.49
CA GLY A 63 15.70 -5.28 -8.78
C GLY A 63 14.77 -5.78 -9.89
N MET A 64 13.46 -5.51 -9.79
CA MET A 64 12.49 -5.85 -10.85
C MET A 64 12.43 -4.83 -11.98
N THR A 65 12.77 -3.57 -11.70
CA THR A 65 12.84 -2.48 -12.69
C THR A 65 14.14 -1.70 -12.56
N ARG A 66 14.55 -1.01 -13.63
CA ARG A 66 15.73 -0.15 -13.65
C ARG A 66 15.38 1.31 -13.39
#